data_AF-A0A941EB45-F1
#
_entry.id   AF-A0A941EB45-F1
#
_cell.length_a   1.000
_cell.length_b   1.000
_cell.length_c   1.000
_cell.angle_alpha   90.00
_cell.angle_beta   90.00
_cell.angle_gamma   90.00
#
_symmetry.space_group_name_H-M   'P 1'
#
loop_
_entity.id
_entity.type
_entity.pdbx_description
1 polymer ?
#
loop_
_entity_poly.entity_id
_entity_poly.type
_entity_poly.pdbx_seq_one_letter_code
_entity_poly.pdbx_strand_id
1 'polypeptide(L)'
;MTTIGATAVATLLPGGCSSGGAACTTQSVTVQNVTLRSVTSAFDLTATVKSPDSKPLSGVSVQFWAWGTPPGQSSTVGVPLGTTTTDASGRAMLKMPPIIRDHVASTLEGIAGTRFVRVSAKGLAGPIGGTAYCEGKGSAPVTCGSAGQACPAVVLPKA
;
A
#
# COMPACT_ATOMS: atom_id res chain seq x y z
N MET A 1 -31.51 -5.52 -8.11
CA MET A 1 -30.04 -5.54 -8.23
C MET A 1 -29.54 -4.17 -7.83
N THR A 2 -28.96 -4.04 -6.64
CA THR A 2 -28.47 -2.75 -6.13
C THR A 2 -27.11 -2.99 -5.50
N THR A 3 -26.05 -2.83 -6.28
CA THR A 3 -24.67 -2.96 -5.79
C THR A 3 -24.26 -1.62 -5.20
N ILE A 4 -24.32 -1.51 -3.87
CA ILE A 4 -23.74 -0.38 -3.14
C ILE A 4 -22.25 -0.68 -2.98
N GLY A 5 -21.44 -0.24 -3.94
CA GLY A 5 -19.99 -0.27 -3.85
C GLY A 5 -19.51 0.85 -2.94
N ALA A 6 -19.46 0.63 -1.63
CA ALA A 6 -18.82 1.55 -0.70
C ALA A 6 -17.29 1.47 -0.87
N THR A 7 -16.73 2.29 -1.73
CA THR A 7 -15.29 2.57 -1.71
C THR A 7 -14.98 3.33 -0.42
N ALA A 8 -14.51 2.61 0.60
CA ALA A 8 -13.91 3.22 1.77
C ALA A 8 -12.61 3.91 1.33
N VAL A 9 -12.67 5.24 1.15
CA VAL A 9 -11.50 6.06 0.88
C VAL A 9 -10.87 6.42 2.22
N ALA A 10 -9.83 5.70 2.62
CA ALA A 10 -9.04 6.06 3.80
C ALA A 10 -8.13 7.23 3.44
N THR A 11 -8.60 8.46 3.66
CA THR A 11 -7.78 9.68 3.64
C THR A 11 -7.27 9.91 5.06
N LEU A 12 -5.99 9.63 5.34
CA LEU A 12 -5.39 9.87 6.67
C LEU A 12 -4.31 10.96 6.59
N LEU A 13 -4.15 11.63 7.74
CA LEU A 13 -3.57 12.95 7.94
C LEU A 13 -2.17 13.16 7.31
N PRO A 14 -1.84 14.43 6.95
CA PRO A 14 -0.51 14.80 6.49
C PRO A 14 0.56 14.31 7.46
N GLY A 15 1.53 13.55 6.94
CA GLY A 15 2.72 13.20 7.71
C GLY A 15 3.41 14.49 8.13
N GLY A 16 3.59 14.68 9.44
CA GLY A 16 4.14 15.91 9.99
C GLY A 16 5.42 16.34 9.28
N CYS A 17 5.44 17.57 8.75
CA CYS A 17 6.68 18.25 8.42
C CYS A 17 7.52 18.26 9.70
N SER A 18 8.61 17.50 9.75
CA SER A 18 9.56 17.60 10.87
C SER A 18 10.03 19.05 10.95
N SER A 19 9.76 19.68 12.08
CA SER A 19 10.13 21.05 12.44
C SER A 19 11.62 21.29 12.20
N GLY A 20 11.99 22.03 11.15
CA GLY A 20 13.39 22.43 10.96
C GLY A 20 13.80 22.97 9.59
N GLY A 21 13.06 22.75 8.50
CA GLY A 21 13.50 23.25 7.20
C GLY A 21 12.45 23.16 6.09
N ALA A 22 12.23 24.28 5.42
CA ALA A 22 11.34 24.52 4.28
C ALA A 22 9.82 24.34 4.54
N ALA A 23 9.03 25.32 4.12
CA ALA A 23 7.58 25.19 4.03
C ALA A 23 7.23 24.10 3.00
N CYS A 24 6.99 22.88 3.48
CA CYS A 24 6.59 21.76 2.66
C CYS A 24 5.07 21.73 2.43
N THR A 25 4.65 21.46 1.20
CA THR A 25 3.23 21.28 0.84
C THR A 25 2.81 19.86 1.16
N THR A 26 1.70 19.69 1.87
CA THR A 26 1.20 18.36 2.20
C THR A 26 0.74 17.62 0.93
N GLN A 27 0.92 16.31 0.90
CA GLN A 27 0.35 15.46 -0.14
C GLN A 27 -0.54 14.39 0.49
N SER A 28 -1.59 14.01 -0.22
CA SER A 28 -2.50 12.93 0.17
C SER A 28 -2.13 11.68 -0.61
N VAL A 29 -2.10 10.54 0.08
CA VAL A 29 -1.85 9.23 -0.53
C VAL A 29 -3.04 8.33 -0.20
N THR A 30 -3.70 7.82 -1.22
CA THR A 30 -4.80 6.86 -1.06
C THR A 30 -4.37 5.53 -1.65
N VAL A 31 -4.61 4.44 -0.92
CA VAL A 31 -4.37 3.07 -1.41
C VAL A 31 -5.71 2.44 -1.72
N GLN A 32 -5.82 1.72 -2.83
CA GLN A 32 -7.03 0.97 -3.15
C GLN A 32 -7.13 -0.28 -2.27
N ASN A 33 -8.37 -0.64 -1.89
CA ASN A 33 -8.62 -1.91 -1.22
C ASN A 33 -8.15 -3.07 -2.09
N VAL A 34 -7.48 -4.03 -1.45
CA VAL A 34 -6.92 -5.17 -2.15
C VAL A 34 -7.78 -6.39 -1.84
N THR A 35 -8.41 -6.94 -2.88
CA THR A 35 -9.17 -8.18 -2.79
C THR A 35 -8.42 -9.28 -3.52
N LEU A 36 -7.92 -10.24 -2.77
CA LEU A 36 -7.15 -11.37 -3.28
C LEU A 36 -8.05 -12.57 -3.51
N ARG A 37 -7.84 -13.32 -4.60
CA ARG A 37 -8.47 -14.64 -4.76
C ARG A 37 -7.89 -15.63 -3.76
N SER A 38 -6.56 -15.63 -3.63
CA SER A 38 -5.80 -16.30 -2.59
C SER A 38 -4.61 -15.44 -2.19
N VAL A 39 -4.08 -15.64 -0.97
CA VAL A 39 -2.89 -14.91 -0.49
C VAL A 39 -1.62 -15.20 -1.31
N THR A 40 -1.65 -16.24 -2.14
CA THR A 40 -0.57 -16.67 -3.03
C THR A 40 -0.77 -16.24 -4.48
N SER A 41 -1.95 -15.71 -4.84
CA SER A 41 -2.24 -15.25 -6.21
C SER A 41 -1.53 -13.93 -6.52
N ALA A 42 -1.29 -13.67 -7.80
CA ALA A 42 -0.82 -12.36 -8.24
C ALA A 42 -1.85 -11.27 -7.94
N PHE A 43 -1.39 -10.07 -7.61
CA PHE A 43 -2.25 -8.92 -7.36
C PHE A 43 -1.53 -7.61 -7.64
N ASP A 44 -2.29 -6.54 -7.89
CA ASP A 44 -1.74 -5.21 -8.10
C ASP A 44 -2.03 -4.32 -6.89
N LEU A 45 -1.03 -3.53 -6.50
CA LEU A 45 -1.17 -2.48 -5.52
C LEU A 45 -1.21 -1.14 -6.24
N THR A 46 -2.30 -0.41 -6.05
CA THR A 46 -2.47 0.93 -6.60
C THR A 46 -2.54 1.95 -5.48
N ALA A 47 -1.66 2.94 -5.56
CA ALA A 47 -1.76 4.17 -4.78
C ALA A 47 -2.01 5.36 -5.71
N THR A 48 -2.80 6.32 -5.23
CA THR A 48 -3.00 7.62 -5.89
C THR A 48 -2.45 8.71 -4.99
N VAL A 49 -1.61 9.58 -5.55
CA VAL A 49 -1.03 10.71 -4.85
C VAL A 49 -1.58 12.01 -5.42
N LYS A 50 -2.09 12.86 -4.53
CA LYS A 50 -2.67 14.17 -4.90
C LYS A 50 -2.15 15.28 -4.00
N SER A 51 -2.07 16.47 -4.57
CA SER A 51 -1.86 17.71 -3.84
C SER A 51 -3.08 18.07 -2.98
N PRO A 52 -2.99 19.09 -2.11
CA PRO A 52 -4.12 19.51 -1.27
C PRO A 52 -5.33 20.00 -2.07
N ASP A 53 -5.10 20.57 -3.26
CA ASP A 53 -6.14 20.98 -4.21
C ASP A 53 -6.63 19.82 -5.10
N SER A 54 -6.37 18.57 -4.69
CA SER A 54 -6.83 17.34 -5.35
C SER A 54 -6.29 17.10 -6.77
N LYS A 55 -5.26 17.84 -7.19
CA LYS A 55 -4.58 17.58 -8.46
C LYS A 55 -3.67 16.36 -8.34
N PRO A 56 -3.60 15.50 -9.38
CA PRO A 56 -2.68 14.37 -9.39
C PRO A 56 -1.22 14.85 -9.37
N LEU A 57 -0.40 14.19 -8.56
CA LEU A 57 1.04 14.45 -8.49
C LEU A 57 1.81 13.37 -9.23
N SER A 58 2.41 13.72 -10.37
CA SER A 58 3.30 12.86 -11.16
C SER A 58 4.73 12.90 -10.64
N GLY A 59 5.50 11.82 -10.81
CA GLY A 59 6.91 11.77 -10.42
C GLY A 59 7.17 11.52 -8.93
N VAL A 60 6.13 11.25 -8.13
CA VAL A 60 6.27 10.93 -6.70
C VAL A 60 6.77 9.51 -6.53
N SER A 61 7.87 9.32 -5.81
CA SER A 61 8.30 7.98 -5.38
C SER A 61 7.39 7.48 -4.27
N VAL A 62 6.77 6.31 -4.47
CA VAL A 62 5.82 5.69 -3.55
C VAL A 62 6.34 4.33 -3.11
N GLN A 63 6.59 4.18 -1.81
CA GLN A 63 7.02 2.92 -1.20
C GLN A 63 5.82 2.15 -0.65
N PHE A 64 5.68 0.88 -1.04
CA PHE A 64 4.62 -0.01 -0.61
C PHE A 64 5.09 -0.98 0.48
N TRP A 65 4.20 -1.29 1.41
CA TRP A 65 4.44 -2.21 2.52
C TRP A 65 3.25 -3.15 2.69
N ALA A 66 3.52 -4.41 3.01
CA ALA A 66 2.52 -5.35 3.51
C ALA A 66 2.60 -5.43 5.02
N TRP A 67 1.45 -5.61 5.66
CA TRP A 67 1.35 -5.77 7.10
C TRP A 67 0.63 -7.07 7.43
N GLY A 68 1.22 -7.85 8.32
CA GLY A 68 0.67 -9.10 8.80
C GLY A 68 0.55 -9.15 10.33
N THR A 69 -0.42 -9.91 10.84
CA THR A 69 -0.60 -10.13 12.29
C THR A 69 -0.20 -11.56 12.65
N PRO A 70 0.83 -11.76 13.49
CA PRO A 70 1.21 -13.10 13.96
C PRO A 70 0.09 -13.79 14.75
N PRO A 71 0.00 -15.13 14.73
CA PRO A 71 -0.98 -15.86 15.52
C PRO A 71 -0.84 -15.54 17.01
N GLY A 72 -1.97 -15.24 17.67
CA GLY A 72 -2.00 -14.92 19.10
C GLY A 72 -1.45 -13.53 19.48
N GLN A 73 -1.08 -12.69 18.51
CA GLN A 73 -0.62 -11.32 18.78
C GLN A 73 -1.61 -10.28 18.25
N SER A 74 -1.65 -9.11 18.88
CA SER A 74 -2.43 -7.94 18.43
C SER A 74 -1.60 -6.98 17.55
N SER A 75 -0.27 -7.06 17.63
CA SER A 75 0.64 -6.20 16.86
C SER A 75 0.81 -6.67 15.42
N THR A 76 0.99 -5.72 14.50
CA THR A 76 1.27 -6.00 13.08
C THR A 76 2.76 -5.86 12.78
N VAL A 77 3.31 -6.79 12.01
CA VAL A 77 4.65 -6.72 11.43
C VAL A 77 4.54 -6.23 9.99
N GLY A 78 5.42 -5.31 9.58
CA GLY A 78 5.44 -4.72 8.24
C GLY A 78 6.68 -5.14 7.45
N VAL A 79 6.51 -5.48 6.18
CA VAL A 79 7.60 -5.78 5.24
C VAL A 79 7.51 -4.87 4.01
N PRO A 80 8.64 -4.30 3.52
CA PRO A 80 8.63 -3.52 2.31
C PRO A 80 8.39 -4.42 1.10
N LEU A 81 7.48 -4.00 0.20
CA LEU A 81 7.17 -4.74 -1.03
C LEU A 81 7.92 -4.21 -2.24
N GLY A 82 8.21 -2.91 -2.25
CA GLY A 82 8.88 -2.24 -3.34
C GLY A 82 8.53 -0.77 -3.41
N THR A 83 9.14 -0.08 -4.37
CA THR A 83 8.91 1.33 -4.65
C THR A 83 8.61 1.49 -6.14
N THR A 84 7.68 2.38 -6.46
CA THR A 84 7.36 2.77 -7.85
C THR A 84 7.09 4.28 -7.89
N THR A 85 6.99 4.86 -9.07
CA THR A 85 6.79 6.29 -9.26
C THR A 85 5.40 6.56 -9.82
N THR A 86 4.76 7.65 -9.39
CA THR A 86 3.44 8.02 -9.93
C THR A 86 3.53 8.47 -11.39
N ASP A 87 2.56 8.03 -12.18
CA ASP A 87 2.36 8.47 -13.56
C ASP A 87 1.69 9.87 -13.65
N ALA A 88 1.39 10.32 -14.87
CA ALA A 88 0.72 11.60 -15.13
C ALA A 88 -0.66 11.74 -14.46
N SER A 89 -1.33 10.62 -14.13
CA SER A 89 -2.60 10.60 -13.40
C SER A 89 -2.41 10.56 -11.88
N GLY A 90 -1.16 10.65 -11.40
CA GLY A 90 -0.81 10.56 -9.99
C GLY A 90 -0.91 9.15 -9.44
N ARG A 91 -0.92 8.12 -10.31
CA ARG A 91 -1.08 6.72 -9.90
C ARG A 91 0.25 5.99 -9.90
N ALA A 92 0.52 5.33 -8.78
CA ALA A 92 1.64 4.43 -8.59
C ALA A 92 1.10 3.00 -8.53
N MET A 93 1.57 2.12 -9.43
CA MET A 93 1.15 0.72 -9.47
C MET A 93 2.35 -0.20 -9.27
N LEU A 94 2.26 -1.09 -8.28
CA LEU A 94 3.24 -2.15 -8.04
C LEU A 94 2.58 -3.50 -8.33
N LYS A 95 3.12 -4.23 -9.30
CA LYS A 95 2.65 -5.56 -9.67
C LYS A 95 3.28 -6.60 -8.76
N MET A 96 2.45 -7.37 -8.06
CA MET A 96 2.92 -8.44 -7.18
C MET A 96 2.77 -9.78 -7.91
N PRO A 97 3.88 -10.50 -8.16
CA PRO A 97 3.81 -11.83 -8.75
C PRO A 97 3.16 -12.83 -7.78
N PRO A 98 2.67 -13.98 -8.29
CA PRO A 98 2.18 -15.03 -7.42
C PRO A 98 3.32 -15.65 -6.60
N ILE A 99 3.01 -16.17 -5.42
CA ILE A 99 3.96 -16.93 -4.61
C ILE A 99 4.05 -18.36 -5.19
N ILE A 100 5.19 -18.68 -5.81
CA ILE A 100 5.47 -20.02 -6.37
C ILE A 100 6.67 -20.67 -5.68
N ARG A 101 6.65 -22.01 -5.59
CA ARG A 101 7.58 -22.86 -4.80
C ARG A 101 9.07 -22.53 -4.97
N ASP A 102 9.48 -22.17 -6.19
CA ASP A 102 10.90 -22.09 -6.56
C ASP A 102 11.43 -20.66 -6.67
N HIS A 103 10.62 -19.66 -6.28
CA HIS A 103 11.02 -18.24 -6.24
C HIS A 103 10.86 -17.67 -4.83
N VAL A 104 11.56 -18.31 -3.88
CA VAL A 104 11.60 -18.01 -2.43
C VAL A 104 12.41 -16.74 -2.13
N ALA A 105 11.99 -15.64 -2.76
CA ALA A 105 12.13 -14.30 -2.22
C ALA A 105 10.85 -13.55 -2.59
N SER A 106 9.68 -14.18 -2.35
CA SER A 106 8.44 -13.42 -2.36
C SER A 106 8.60 -12.33 -1.30
N THR A 107 8.40 -11.07 -1.68
CA THR A 107 8.52 -9.91 -0.77
C THR A 107 7.57 -9.98 0.43
N LEU A 108 6.67 -10.96 0.45
CA LEU A 108 5.80 -11.30 1.57
C LEU A 108 6.42 -12.28 2.58
N GLU A 109 7.64 -12.79 2.37
CA GLU A 109 8.33 -13.70 3.31
C GLU A 109 8.46 -13.09 4.70
N GLY A 110 8.69 -11.77 4.79
CA GLY A 110 8.75 -11.05 6.07
C GLY A 110 7.44 -11.08 6.87
N ILE A 111 6.33 -11.53 6.27
CA ILE A 111 5.05 -11.75 6.95
C ILE A 111 4.57 -13.20 6.85
N ALA A 112 5.45 -14.14 6.48
CA ALA A 112 5.13 -15.57 6.48
C ALA A 112 4.65 -16.04 7.86
N GLY A 113 3.66 -16.93 7.88
CA GLY A 113 3.02 -17.40 9.12
C GLY A 113 2.08 -16.39 9.79
N THR A 114 1.96 -15.17 9.27
CA THR A 114 1.03 -14.15 9.79
C THR A 114 -0.20 -14.00 8.90
N ARG A 115 -1.29 -13.46 9.43
CA ARG A 115 -2.48 -13.12 8.63
C ARG A 115 -2.23 -11.81 7.90
N PHE A 116 -2.37 -11.80 6.57
CA PHE A 116 -2.22 -10.58 5.78
C PHE A 116 -3.42 -9.65 6.01
N VAL A 117 -3.20 -8.47 6.60
CA VAL A 117 -4.29 -7.61 7.09
C VAL A 117 -4.46 -6.31 6.33
N ARG A 118 -3.36 -5.68 5.91
CA ARG A 118 -3.41 -4.40 5.19
C ARG A 118 -2.16 -4.18 4.36
N VAL A 119 -2.30 -3.27 3.40
CA VAL A 119 -1.19 -2.67 2.67
C VAL A 119 -1.12 -1.19 2.97
N SER A 120 0.08 -0.63 2.94
CA SER A 120 0.27 0.81 3.03
C SER A 120 1.19 1.33 1.94
N ALA A 121 0.98 2.56 1.54
CA ALA A 121 1.83 3.30 0.62
C ALA A 121 2.33 4.57 1.30
N LYS A 122 3.59 4.90 1.07
CA LYS A 122 4.22 6.13 1.54
C LYS A 122 4.75 6.91 0.33
N GLY A 123 4.17 8.06 0.04
CA GLY A 123 4.73 9.04 -0.88
C GLY A 123 5.92 9.72 -0.19
N LEU A 124 7.11 9.60 -0.78
CA LEU A 124 8.32 10.20 -0.25
C LEU A 124 8.29 11.71 -0.43
N ALA A 125 8.93 12.43 0.49
CA ALA A 125 9.11 13.87 0.37
C ALA A 125 10.05 14.17 -0.81
N GLY A 126 9.78 15.25 -1.52
CA GLY A 126 10.60 15.66 -2.65
C GLY A 126 10.02 16.84 -3.44
N PRO A 127 10.83 17.46 -4.31
CA PRO A 127 10.37 18.52 -5.20
C PRO A 127 9.58 17.93 -6.38
N ILE A 128 8.43 18.53 -6.70
CA ILE A 128 7.62 18.21 -7.88
C ILE A 128 7.26 19.52 -8.56
N GLY A 129 7.75 19.71 -9.79
CA GLY A 129 7.50 20.95 -10.54
C GLY A 129 7.94 22.22 -9.81
N GLY A 130 8.99 22.14 -8.99
CA GLY A 130 9.51 23.27 -8.19
C GLY A 130 8.88 23.44 -6.80
N THR A 131 7.80 22.71 -6.48
CA THR A 131 7.16 22.74 -5.16
C THR A 131 7.67 21.60 -4.31
N ALA A 132 8.12 21.88 -3.08
CA ALA A 132 8.50 20.85 -2.12
C ALA A 132 7.27 20.21 -1.47
N TYR A 133 7.14 18.88 -1.56
CA TYR A 133 6.06 18.13 -0.90
C TYR A 133 6.56 17.32 0.29
N CYS A 134 5.76 17.28 1.37
CA CYS A 134 6.02 16.45 2.56
C CYS A 134 5.81 14.97 2.25
N GLU A 135 6.21 14.10 3.16
CA GLU A 135 5.80 12.70 3.10
C GLU A 135 4.27 12.56 3.28
N GLY A 136 3.65 11.73 2.45
CA GLY A 136 2.25 11.34 2.60
C GLY A 136 2.12 9.85 2.86
N LYS A 137 1.09 9.42 3.61
CA LYS A 137 0.87 8.01 3.93
C LYS A 137 -0.60 7.63 3.68
N GLY A 138 -0.81 6.43 3.14
CA GLY A 138 -2.12 5.83 2.96
C GLY A 138 -2.08 4.35 3.28
N SER A 139 -3.21 3.78 3.70
CA SER A 139 -3.33 2.35 3.93
C SER A 139 -4.71 1.83 3.61
N ALA A 140 -4.79 0.59 3.15
CA ALA A 140 -6.04 -0.07 2.84
C ALA A 140 -6.04 -1.52 3.39
N PRO A 141 -7.18 -2.01 3.88
CA PRO A 141 -7.31 -3.41 4.28
C PRO A 141 -7.10 -4.36 3.10
N VAL A 142 -6.62 -5.55 3.41
CA VAL A 142 -6.55 -6.68 2.48
C VAL A 142 -7.64 -7.66 2.85
N THR A 143 -8.40 -8.09 1.86
CA THR A 143 -9.41 -9.13 2.01
C THR A 143 -9.16 -10.26 1.02
N CYS A 144 -9.63 -11.45 1.35
CA CYS A 144 -9.46 -12.65 0.56
C CYS A 144 -10.80 -13.31 0.22
N GLY A 145 -10.81 -14.03 -0.90
CA GLY A 145 -11.98 -14.75 -1.40
C GLY A 145 -13.00 -13.83 -2.06
N SER A 146 -14.07 -14.42 -2.60
CA SER A 146 -15.15 -13.72 -3.31
C SER A 146 -16.05 -12.88 -2.39
N ALA A 147 -16.01 -13.13 -1.07
CA ALA A 147 -16.85 -12.48 -0.08
C ALA A 147 -16.11 -11.42 0.76
N GLY A 148 -14.86 -11.09 0.43
CA GLY A 148 -14.10 -10.07 1.18
C GLY A 148 -13.77 -10.46 2.62
N GLN A 149 -13.48 -11.75 2.85
CA GLN A 149 -13.18 -12.30 4.17
C GLN A 149 -11.76 -11.91 4.60
N ALA A 150 -11.45 -12.06 5.89
CA ALA A 150 -10.09 -11.88 6.35
C ALA A 150 -9.16 -12.94 5.73
N CYS A 151 -7.97 -12.53 5.29
CA CYS A 151 -7.03 -13.46 4.70
C CYS A 151 -6.54 -14.51 5.73
N PRO A 152 -6.38 -15.77 5.29
CA PRO A 152 -5.69 -16.77 6.11
C PRO A 152 -4.22 -16.40 6.30
N ALA A 153 -3.52 -17.18 7.12
CA ALA A 153 -2.08 -17.00 7.28
C ALA A 153 -1.36 -17.16 5.93
N VAL A 154 -0.34 -16.33 5.70
CA VAL A 154 0.54 -16.46 4.54
C VAL A 154 1.36 -17.73 4.73
N VAL A 155 1.01 -18.79 3.99
CA VAL A 155 1.76 -20.04 3.97
C VAL A 155 2.67 -20.01 2.75
N LEU A 156 3.97 -19.92 2.99
CA LEU A 156 4.95 -20.14 1.92
C LEU A 156 4.95 -21.62 1.56
N PRO A 157 4.98 -21.97 0.26
CA PRO A 157 5.13 -23.35 -0.14
C PRO A 157 6.42 -23.91 0.49
N LYS A 158 6.32 -25.04 1.21
CA LYS A 158 7.52 -25.77 1.65
C LYS A 158 8.29 -26.23 0.40
N ALA A 159 9.60 -25.97 0.40
CA ALA A 159 10.56 -26.56 -0.53
C ALA A 159 10.54 -28.10 -0.42
#